data_AF-A0A6G6JX76-F1
#
_entry.id   AF-A0A6G6JX76-F1
#
_cell.length_a   1.000
_cell.length_b   1.000
_cell.length_c   1.000
_cell.angle_alpha   90.00
_cell.angle_beta   90.00
_cell.angle_gamma   90.00
#
_symmetry.space_group_name_H-M   'P 1'
#
loop_
_entity.id
_entity.type
_entity.pdbx_description
1 polymer ?
#
loop_
_entity_poly.entity_id
_entity_poly.type
_entity_poly.pdbx_seq_one_letter_code
_entity_poly.pdbx_strand_id
1 'polypeptide(L)'
;MIEAELPQQQKNLWLKGQSAVQLKNFDYAINLLLPVVKECPQFLDGRRLLRMAEAERIKGQKKGLFGGGLSLGGLKLSGSSKKEPWDAIYELEETVFQKDPFNPSANQQLFDQAIRLADNDLAAFALETIRQGHPGNTRNMHALAQHYMAYDQPEKASDIYRAIVKVDGNDMDAKKGEKDAAAKTSMLRQWAGGFEGSKKDKAQANRDELLNKQGMSRDQMEQVLAEYFRDYEQDQNNVNTVKRIADMYDRLDDQESSIQYYDWALQLTPGDVALQARAEQVRGKLAEKQIHAMEAEIEANPDASDIEEKRESIRQIKRERASTLLADAKSRVERNPTDKNYRFDLATVLFSVEQYREAIPELQQAKSNPHIRNKALLMLGRCFAALNMNDLAINAMQEAVKEILAFNNEKKELLYELGLVYEKVNKHDDYLNCMKEIYNNDYGYRDVAKRVESSYQS
;
A
#
# COMPACT_ATOMS: atom_id res chain seq x y z
N MET A 1 -16.10 -6.31 41.73
CA MET A 1 -15.54 -5.51 42.83
C MET A 1 -14.45 -4.61 42.29
N ILE A 2 -14.42 -3.33 42.67
CA ILE A 2 -13.41 -2.35 42.26
C ILE A 2 -12.53 -1.92 43.46
N GLU A 3 -11.39 -1.26 43.22
CA GLU A 3 -10.45 -0.86 44.28
C GLU A 3 -11.10 -0.05 45.42
N ALA A 4 -12.09 0.79 45.10
CA ALA A 4 -12.80 1.61 46.09
C ALA A 4 -13.61 0.78 47.11
N GLU A 5 -13.97 -0.45 46.76
CA GLU A 5 -14.79 -1.35 47.56
C GLU A 5 -13.96 -2.29 48.45
N LEU A 6 -12.62 -2.22 48.36
CA LEU A 6 -11.73 -3.05 49.18
C LEU A 6 -11.82 -2.64 50.66
N PRO A 7 -11.92 -3.60 51.59
CA PRO A 7 -11.79 -3.29 53.01
C PRO A 7 -10.42 -2.69 53.31
N GLN A 8 -10.34 -1.83 54.33
CA GLN A 8 -9.17 -0.98 54.57
C GLN A 8 -7.86 -1.77 54.71
N GLN A 9 -7.90 -2.95 55.33
CA GLN A 9 -6.73 -3.81 55.49
C GLN A 9 -6.21 -4.32 54.14
N GLN A 10 -7.10 -4.83 53.29
CA GLN A 10 -6.79 -5.33 51.95
C GLN A 10 -6.39 -4.19 51.02
N LYS A 11 -7.02 -3.01 51.14
CA LYS A 11 -6.63 -1.81 50.41
C LYS A 11 -5.19 -1.38 50.73
N ASN A 12 -4.80 -1.43 52.00
CA ASN A 12 -3.42 -1.13 52.40
C ASN A 12 -2.42 -2.14 51.82
N LEU A 13 -2.76 -3.44 51.78
CA LEU A 13 -1.92 -4.47 51.14
C LEU A 13 -1.86 -4.29 49.62
N TRP A 14 -2.98 -3.96 48.98
CA TRP A 14 -3.08 -3.67 47.55
C TRP A 14 -2.16 -2.53 47.13
N LEU A 15 -2.25 -1.37 47.79
CA LEU A 15 -1.42 -0.20 47.49
C LEU A 15 0.08 -0.48 47.71
N LYS A 16 0.42 -1.22 48.77
CA LYS A 16 1.80 -1.67 49.00
C LYS A 16 2.27 -2.66 47.93
N GLY A 17 1.39 -3.55 47.47
CA GLY A 17 1.65 -4.49 46.38
C GLY A 17 1.93 -3.75 45.06
N GLN A 18 1.10 -2.77 44.70
CA GLN A 18 1.33 -1.89 43.55
C GLN A 18 2.69 -1.17 43.63
N SER A 19 3.01 -0.60 44.78
CA SER A 19 4.30 0.05 45.01
C SER A 19 5.48 -0.94 44.89
N ALA A 20 5.35 -2.14 45.46
CA ALA A 20 6.37 -3.19 45.35
C ALA A 20 6.61 -3.63 43.90
N VAL A 21 5.55 -3.74 43.10
CA VAL A 21 5.65 -4.01 41.66
C VAL A 21 6.39 -2.90 40.92
N GLN A 22 6.07 -1.63 41.19
CA GLN A 22 6.76 -0.48 40.57
C GLN A 22 8.25 -0.46 40.90
N LEU A 23 8.60 -0.87 42.12
CA LEU A 23 9.98 -1.04 42.58
C LEU A 23 10.64 -2.35 42.10
N LYS A 24 9.94 -3.13 41.25
CA LYS A 24 10.38 -4.44 40.73
C LYS A 24 10.69 -5.48 41.82
N ASN A 25 10.14 -5.32 43.01
CA ASN A 25 10.25 -6.28 44.10
C ASN A 25 9.09 -7.29 44.01
N PHE A 26 9.19 -8.20 43.04
CA PHE A 26 8.08 -9.09 42.68
C PHE A 26 7.76 -10.14 43.76
N ASP A 27 8.75 -10.67 44.48
CA ASP A 27 8.49 -11.61 45.58
C ASP A 27 7.71 -10.95 46.72
N TYR A 28 8.08 -9.73 47.09
CA TYR A 28 7.33 -8.98 48.10
C TYR A 28 5.93 -8.61 47.62
N ALA A 29 5.79 -8.22 46.34
CA ALA A 29 4.49 -7.96 45.75
C ALA A 29 3.57 -9.19 45.80
N ILE A 30 4.05 -10.37 45.43
CA ILE A 30 3.27 -11.63 45.47
C ILE A 30 2.78 -11.92 46.89
N ASN A 31 3.67 -11.81 47.90
CA ASN A 31 3.32 -12.02 49.30
C ASN A 31 2.26 -11.03 49.83
N LEU A 32 2.23 -9.81 49.29
CA LEU A 32 1.21 -8.82 49.65
C LEU A 32 -0.11 -9.02 48.91
N LEU A 33 -0.07 -9.51 47.66
CA LEU A 33 -1.25 -9.64 46.80
C LEU A 33 -2.03 -10.95 47.02
N LEU A 34 -1.38 -12.04 47.42
CA LEU A 34 -2.05 -13.31 47.72
C LEU A 34 -3.14 -13.18 48.81
N PRO A 35 -2.89 -12.54 49.98
CA PRO A 35 -3.94 -12.31 50.95
C PRO A 35 -5.09 -11.44 50.42
N VAL A 36 -4.80 -10.52 49.48
CA VAL A 36 -5.82 -9.65 48.88
C VAL A 36 -6.78 -10.47 48.01
N VAL A 37 -6.27 -11.32 47.11
CA VAL A 37 -7.12 -12.12 46.22
C VAL A 37 -7.85 -13.26 46.94
N LYS A 38 -7.33 -13.68 48.12
CA LYS A 38 -8.00 -14.61 49.04
C LYS A 38 -9.21 -13.99 49.73
N GLU A 39 -9.00 -12.84 50.37
CA GLU A 39 -10.04 -12.16 51.17
C GLU A 39 -11.03 -11.39 50.29
N CYS A 40 -10.62 -10.98 49.10
CA CYS A 40 -11.44 -10.29 48.11
C CYS A 40 -11.48 -11.08 46.79
N PRO A 41 -12.17 -12.23 46.76
CA PRO A 41 -12.14 -13.14 45.62
C PRO A 41 -12.73 -12.57 44.33
N GLN A 42 -13.56 -11.53 44.38
CA GLN A 42 -14.08 -10.88 43.17
C GLN A 42 -13.19 -9.74 42.65
N PHE A 43 -12.05 -9.46 43.30
CA PHE A 43 -11.16 -8.37 42.91
C PHE A 43 -10.20 -8.83 41.81
N LEU A 44 -10.66 -8.72 40.56
CA LEU A 44 -9.93 -9.18 39.38
C LEU A 44 -8.64 -8.38 39.12
N ASP A 45 -8.63 -7.07 39.39
CA ASP A 45 -7.41 -6.25 39.22
C ASP A 45 -6.29 -6.70 40.15
N GLY A 46 -6.64 -7.18 41.35
CA GLY A 46 -5.74 -7.88 42.26
C GLY A 46 -5.06 -9.07 41.61
N ARG A 47 -5.86 -9.93 40.94
CA ARG A 47 -5.36 -11.12 40.23
C ARG A 47 -4.52 -10.78 39.02
N ARG A 48 -4.90 -9.76 38.25
CA ARG A 48 -4.10 -9.28 37.11
C ARG A 48 -2.72 -8.83 37.55
N LEU A 49 -2.64 -8.03 38.60
CA LEU A 49 -1.36 -7.57 39.14
C LEU A 49 -0.55 -8.71 39.76
N LEU A 50 -1.20 -9.62 40.48
CA LEU A 50 -0.55 -10.82 41.03
C LEU A 50 0.07 -11.65 39.90
N ARG A 51 -0.71 -11.98 38.86
CA ARG A 51 -0.24 -12.77 37.72
C ARG A 51 0.93 -12.11 36.98
N MET A 52 0.87 -10.79 36.84
CA MET A 52 1.97 -10.01 36.27
C MET A 52 3.24 -10.11 37.13
N ALA A 53 3.12 -9.98 38.45
CA ALA A 53 4.25 -10.12 39.37
C ALA A 53 4.85 -11.54 39.36
N GLU A 54 4.00 -12.58 39.33
CA GLU A 54 4.44 -13.98 39.20
C GLU A 54 5.21 -14.22 37.90
N ALA A 55 4.71 -13.68 36.78
CA ALA A 55 5.36 -13.78 35.47
C ALA A 55 6.71 -13.04 35.42
N GLU A 56 6.78 -11.81 35.93
CA GLU A 56 8.02 -11.03 35.95
C GLU A 56 9.07 -11.61 36.89
N ARG A 57 8.64 -12.19 38.02
CA ARG A 57 9.54 -12.94 38.91
C ARG A 57 10.26 -14.07 38.16
N ILE A 58 9.53 -14.87 37.39
CA ILE A 58 10.10 -16.01 36.66
C ILE A 58 10.98 -15.55 35.50
N LYS A 59 10.62 -14.49 34.79
CA LYS A 59 11.48 -13.89 33.75
C LYS A 59 12.79 -13.33 34.32
N GLY A 60 12.74 -12.75 35.52
CA GLY A 60 13.90 -12.18 36.23
C GLY A 60 14.88 -13.22 36.76
N GLN A 61 14.42 -14.46 36.97
CA GLN A 61 15.30 -15.61 37.23
C GLN A 61 15.98 -16.00 35.92
N LYS A 62 17.18 -15.42 35.66
CA LYS A 62 18.06 -15.81 34.56
C LYS A 62 18.07 -17.34 34.43
N LYS A 63 17.88 -17.86 33.20
CA LYS A 63 18.10 -19.27 32.83
C LYS A 63 19.49 -19.71 33.30
N GLY A 64 19.57 -20.17 34.54
CA GLY A 64 20.71 -20.85 35.11
C GLY A 64 20.82 -22.22 34.46
N LEU A 65 22.05 -22.58 34.15
CA LEU A 65 22.54 -23.78 33.49
C LEU A 65 22.28 -25.07 34.30
N PHE A 66 21.04 -25.34 34.73
CA PHE A 66 20.63 -26.60 35.34
C PHE A 66 19.18 -26.90 35.00
N GLY A 67 18.93 -27.99 34.28
CA GLY A 67 17.57 -28.48 34.05
C GLY A 67 17.33 -29.30 32.79
N GLY A 68 18.37 -29.89 32.17
CA GLY A 68 18.17 -31.11 31.38
C GLY A 68 17.69 -32.19 32.33
N GLY A 69 16.38 -32.35 32.45
CA GLY A 69 15.77 -33.24 33.42
C GLY A 69 14.27 -33.24 33.24
N LEU A 70 13.82 -34.12 32.34
CA LEU A 70 12.51 -34.76 32.44
C LEU A 70 12.30 -35.19 33.90
N SER A 71 11.57 -34.40 34.69
CA SER A 71 10.83 -34.89 35.84
C SER A 71 9.37 -34.93 35.44
N LEU A 72 9.06 -36.04 34.76
CA LEU A 72 7.75 -36.65 34.74
C LEU A 72 7.41 -37.08 36.18
N GLY A 73 7.08 -36.11 37.03
CA GLY A 73 6.73 -36.31 38.44
C GLY A 73 5.29 -35.90 38.66
N GLY A 74 4.38 -36.84 38.45
CA GLY A 74 2.94 -36.63 38.63
C GLY A 74 2.61 -36.07 40.00
N LEU A 75 2.23 -34.80 40.06
CA LEU A 75 1.23 -34.39 41.04
C LEU A 75 -0.12 -34.84 40.50
N LYS A 76 -0.61 -35.96 41.02
CA LYS A 76 -2.05 -36.19 41.11
C LYS A 76 -2.63 -35.04 41.94
N LEU A 77 -3.09 -33.97 41.30
CA LEU A 77 -4.17 -33.20 41.89
C LEU A 77 -5.39 -34.11 41.83
N SER A 78 -5.76 -34.58 43.01
CA SER A 78 -6.88 -35.45 43.29
C SER A 78 -8.15 -34.90 42.65
N GLY A 79 -8.92 -35.82 42.07
CA GLY A 79 -10.16 -35.51 41.39
C GLY A 79 -11.12 -34.68 42.24
N SER A 80 -11.80 -33.76 41.55
CA SER A 80 -13.21 -33.39 41.75
C SER A 80 -13.72 -33.48 43.20
N SER A 81 -13.01 -32.89 44.16
CA SER A 81 -13.57 -32.62 45.47
C SER A 81 -14.50 -31.44 45.34
N LYS A 82 -15.64 -31.47 46.04
CA LYS A 82 -16.64 -30.40 46.12
C LYS A 82 -16.08 -29.16 46.85
N LYS A 83 -14.92 -28.65 46.44
CA LYS A 83 -14.38 -27.39 46.93
C LYS A 83 -15.21 -26.26 46.33
N GLU A 84 -15.47 -25.25 47.15
CA GLU A 84 -16.07 -24.01 46.68
C GLU A 84 -15.19 -23.42 45.57
N PRO A 85 -15.77 -22.86 44.50
CA PRO A 85 -15.00 -22.42 43.33
C PRO A 85 -13.86 -21.46 43.68
N TRP A 86 -14.08 -20.55 44.64
CA TRP A 86 -13.07 -19.59 45.09
C TRP A 86 -11.90 -20.24 45.83
N ASP A 87 -12.15 -21.27 46.63
CA ASP A 87 -11.08 -22.01 47.32
C ASP A 87 -10.19 -22.74 46.30
N ALA A 88 -10.81 -23.34 45.29
CA ALA A 88 -10.09 -24.00 44.20
C ALA A 88 -9.24 -23.00 43.38
N ILE A 89 -9.77 -21.80 43.13
CA ILE A 89 -9.02 -20.71 42.45
C ILE A 89 -7.83 -20.27 43.30
N TYR A 90 -8.03 -20.03 44.60
CA TYR A 90 -6.95 -19.59 45.48
C TYR A 90 -5.86 -20.65 45.63
N GLU A 91 -6.21 -21.94 45.67
CA GLU A 91 -5.22 -23.02 45.68
C GLU A 91 -4.31 -23.00 44.44
N LEU A 92 -4.86 -22.69 43.26
CA LEU A 92 -4.06 -22.53 42.04
C LEU A 92 -3.12 -21.31 42.14
N GLU A 93 -3.60 -20.18 42.68
CA GLU A 93 -2.81 -18.96 42.93
C GLU A 93 -1.67 -19.21 43.92
N GLU A 94 -1.94 -19.94 44.99
CA GLU A 94 -0.96 -20.20 46.05
C GLU A 94 0.07 -21.27 45.64
N THR A 95 -0.33 -22.28 44.87
CA THR A 95 0.51 -23.48 44.69
C THR A 95 1.06 -23.69 43.28
N VAL A 96 0.34 -23.21 42.25
CA VAL A 96 0.68 -23.44 40.84
C VAL A 96 1.18 -22.18 40.17
N PHE A 97 0.41 -21.09 40.18
CA PHE A 97 0.68 -19.90 39.37
C PHE A 97 1.93 -19.13 39.81
N GLN A 98 2.27 -19.21 41.10
CA GLN A 98 3.58 -18.75 41.56
C GLN A 98 4.75 -19.45 40.85
N LYS A 99 4.64 -20.74 40.52
CA LYS A 99 5.73 -21.51 39.90
C LYS A 99 5.65 -21.48 38.37
N ASP A 100 4.45 -21.58 37.83
CA ASP A 100 4.16 -21.56 36.39
C ASP A 100 2.86 -20.77 36.12
N PRO A 101 2.97 -19.43 35.97
CA PRO A 101 1.84 -18.53 35.76
C PRO A 101 1.09 -18.83 34.46
N PHE A 102 1.78 -19.44 33.49
CA PHE A 102 1.22 -19.67 32.16
C PHE A 102 0.78 -21.12 31.95
N ASN A 103 0.79 -21.95 33.01
CA ASN A 103 0.43 -23.35 32.93
C ASN A 103 -0.96 -23.55 32.26
N PRO A 104 -1.05 -24.22 31.10
CA PRO A 104 -2.31 -24.34 30.37
C PRO A 104 -3.39 -25.08 31.15
N SER A 105 -3.02 -26.15 31.87
CA SER A 105 -3.97 -26.97 32.63
C SER A 105 -4.55 -26.20 33.81
N ALA A 106 -3.72 -25.49 34.56
CA ALA A 106 -4.18 -24.70 35.70
C ALA A 106 -5.03 -23.50 35.28
N ASN A 107 -4.66 -22.81 34.20
CA ASN A 107 -5.48 -21.72 33.68
C ASN A 107 -6.79 -22.24 33.04
N GLN A 108 -6.81 -23.45 32.48
CA GLN A 108 -8.07 -24.08 32.06
C GLN A 108 -8.97 -24.40 33.26
N GLN A 109 -8.40 -24.90 34.37
CA GLN A 109 -9.16 -25.11 35.60
C GLN A 109 -9.71 -23.80 36.18
N LEU A 110 -8.91 -22.72 36.15
CA LEU A 110 -9.35 -21.37 36.53
C LEU A 110 -10.53 -20.91 35.65
N PHE A 111 -10.46 -21.12 34.33
CA PHE A 111 -11.57 -20.84 33.42
C PHE A 111 -12.82 -21.64 33.80
N ASP A 112 -12.70 -22.95 34.03
CA ASP A 112 -13.83 -23.80 34.38
C ASP A 112 -14.49 -23.37 35.71
N GLN A 113 -13.70 -22.96 36.71
CA GLN A 113 -14.23 -22.39 37.96
C GLN A 113 -14.91 -21.04 37.74
N ALA A 114 -14.33 -20.17 36.91
CA ALA A 114 -14.91 -18.86 36.59
C ALA A 114 -16.26 -18.98 35.87
N ILE A 115 -16.40 -19.95 34.96
CA ILE A 115 -17.68 -20.28 34.33
C ILE A 115 -18.72 -20.76 35.36
N ARG A 116 -18.33 -21.61 36.33
CA ARG A 116 -19.22 -22.03 37.43
C ARG A 116 -19.69 -20.86 38.31
N LEU A 117 -18.85 -19.83 38.44
CA LEU A 117 -19.15 -18.60 39.16
C LEU A 117 -19.94 -17.57 38.34
N ALA A 118 -20.15 -17.83 37.05
CA ALA A 118 -20.67 -16.85 36.08
C ALA A 118 -19.86 -15.54 36.04
N ASP A 119 -18.56 -15.62 36.32
CA ASP A 119 -17.63 -14.49 36.25
C ASP A 119 -16.92 -14.48 34.89
N ASN A 120 -17.50 -13.72 33.96
CA ASN A 120 -17.08 -13.68 32.56
C ASN A 120 -15.71 -13.04 32.39
N ASP A 121 -15.39 -12.04 33.21
CA ASP A 121 -14.12 -11.32 33.13
C ASP A 121 -12.98 -12.18 33.69
N LEU A 122 -13.24 -12.95 34.75
CA LEU A 122 -12.29 -13.93 35.27
C LEU A 122 -12.06 -15.08 34.29
N ALA A 123 -13.10 -15.58 33.64
CA ALA A 123 -12.98 -16.59 32.60
C ALA A 123 -12.15 -16.08 31.41
N ALA A 124 -12.41 -14.86 30.94
CA ALA A 124 -11.62 -14.23 29.88
C ALA A 124 -10.15 -14.09 30.30
N PHE A 125 -9.89 -13.61 31.51
CA PHE A 125 -8.55 -13.47 32.07
C PHE A 125 -7.76 -14.80 32.10
N ALA A 126 -8.41 -15.90 32.46
CA ALA A 126 -7.79 -17.22 32.48
C ALA A 126 -7.32 -17.66 31.08
N LEU A 127 -8.20 -17.53 30.07
CA LEU A 127 -7.88 -17.87 28.69
C LEU A 127 -6.83 -16.92 28.08
N GLU A 128 -6.90 -15.62 28.39
CA GLU A 128 -5.88 -14.66 27.97
C GLU A 128 -4.51 -14.99 28.55
N THR A 129 -4.46 -15.47 29.79
CA THR A 129 -3.21 -15.88 30.42
C THR A 129 -2.58 -17.07 29.69
N ILE A 130 -3.37 -18.06 29.24
CA ILE A 130 -2.87 -19.15 28.39
C ILE A 130 -2.29 -18.58 27.09
N ARG A 131 -3.01 -17.68 26.41
CA ARG A 131 -2.56 -17.07 25.16
C ARG A 131 -1.24 -16.31 25.32
N GLN A 132 -1.04 -15.63 26.45
CA GLN A 132 0.20 -14.89 26.72
C GLN A 132 1.43 -15.81 26.81
N GLY A 133 1.31 -16.97 27.47
CA GLY A 133 2.42 -17.93 27.56
C GLY A 133 2.54 -18.89 26.38
N HIS A 134 1.44 -19.15 25.68
CA HIS A 134 1.35 -20.09 24.56
C HIS A 134 0.69 -19.43 23.33
N PRO A 135 1.33 -18.40 22.73
CA PRO A 135 0.73 -17.61 21.64
C PRO A 135 0.44 -18.40 20.35
N GLY A 136 1.04 -19.58 20.18
CA GLY A 136 0.78 -20.48 19.05
C GLY A 136 -0.35 -21.50 19.29
N ASN A 137 -0.97 -21.53 20.48
CA ASN A 137 -2.06 -22.47 20.78
C ASN A 137 -3.39 -21.97 20.21
N THR A 138 -3.62 -22.21 18.92
CA THR A 138 -4.83 -21.79 18.20
C THR A 138 -6.11 -22.34 18.82
N ARG A 139 -6.08 -23.54 19.41
CA ARG A 139 -7.23 -24.13 20.12
C ARG A 139 -7.68 -23.26 21.30
N ASN A 140 -6.75 -22.77 22.11
CA ASN A 140 -7.07 -21.86 23.22
C ASN A 140 -7.59 -20.51 22.69
N MET A 141 -7.00 -19.99 21.61
CA MET A 141 -7.44 -18.74 21.00
C MET A 141 -8.87 -18.83 20.47
N HIS A 142 -9.26 -19.96 19.86
CA HIS A 142 -10.65 -20.21 19.48
C HIS A 142 -11.59 -20.18 20.67
N ALA A 143 -11.24 -20.85 21.77
CA ALA A 143 -12.03 -20.82 23.00
C ALA A 143 -12.18 -19.40 23.56
N LEU A 144 -11.11 -18.59 23.53
CA LEU A 144 -11.13 -17.19 23.96
C LEU A 144 -12.02 -16.32 23.06
N ALA A 145 -11.91 -16.47 21.75
CA ALA A 145 -12.74 -15.72 20.80
C ALA A 145 -14.23 -16.09 20.94
N GLN A 146 -14.54 -17.37 21.12
CA GLN A 146 -15.90 -17.85 21.36
C GLN A 146 -16.47 -17.32 22.69
N HIS A 147 -15.66 -17.30 23.75
CA HIS A 147 -16.04 -16.69 25.03
C HIS A 147 -16.38 -15.21 24.85
N TYR A 148 -15.54 -14.44 24.15
CA TYR A 148 -15.82 -13.03 23.86
C TYR A 148 -17.09 -12.83 23.03
N MET A 149 -17.36 -13.70 22.06
CA MET A 149 -18.60 -13.65 21.27
C MET A 149 -19.85 -13.95 22.10
N ALA A 150 -19.75 -14.89 23.05
CA ALA A 150 -20.85 -15.31 23.92
C ALA A 150 -21.26 -14.23 24.93
N TYR A 151 -20.34 -13.35 25.31
CA TYR A 151 -20.57 -12.26 26.26
C TYR A 151 -20.55 -10.87 25.62
N ASP A 152 -20.95 -10.79 24.34
CA ASP A 152 -21.15 -9.55 23.58
C ASP A 152 -19.93 -8.60 23.57
N GLN A 153 -18.73 -9.17 23.49
CA GLN A 153 -17.47 -8.44 23.28
C GLN A 153 -16.86 -8.76 21.90
N PRO A 154 -17.59 -8.49 20.78
CA PRO A 154 -17.17 -8.92 19.45
C PRO A 154 -15.89 -8.20 18.95
N GLU A 155 -15.60 -7.00 19.45
CA GLU A 155 -14.36 -6.29 19.12
C GLU A 155 -13.13 -7.08 19.56
N LYS A 156 -13.12 -7.55 20.82
CA LYS A 156 -12.05 -8.38 21.35
C LYS A 156 -11.99 -9.73 20.63
N ALA A 157 -13.14 -10.33 20.31
CA ALA A 157 -13.18 -11.58 19.56
C ALA A 157 -12.53 -11.44 18.16
N SER A 158 -12.80 -10.35 17.45
CA SER A 158 -12.22 -10.06 16.13
C SER A 158 -10.68 -9.98 16.18
N ASP A 159 -10.13 -9.36 17.23
CA ASP A 159 -8.68 -9.29 17.44
C ASP A 159 -8.05 -10.68 17.66
N ILE A 160 -8.74 -11.55 18.41
CA ILE A 160 -8.27 -12.91 18.64
C ILE A 160 -8.33 -13.74 17.35
N TYR A 161 -9.42 -13.67 16.58
CA TYR A 161 -9.51 -14.38 15.30
C TYR A 161 -8.43 -13.92 14.30
N ARG A 162 -8.15 -12.61 14.23
CA ARG A 162 -7.02 -12.07 13.44
C ARG A 162 -5.68 -12.63 13.90
N ALA A 163 -5.49 -12.79 15.20
CA ALA A 163 -4.28 -13.40 15.72
C ALA A 163 -4.18 -14.90 15.35
N ILE A 164 -5.30 -15.64 15.31
CA ILE A 164 -5.31 -17.04 14.84
C ILE A 164 -4.90 -17.12 13.37
N VAL A 165 -5.48 -16.29 12.50
CA VAL A 165 -5.14 -16.29 11.06
C VAL A 165 -3.67 -15.97 10.80
N LYS A 166 -3.02 -15.18 11.67
CA LYS A 166 -1.57 -14.93 11.61
C LYS A 166 -0.72 -16.16 11.97
N VAL A 167 -1.22 -17.03 12.86
CA VAL A 167 -0.54 -18.27 13.26
C VAL A 167 -0.82 -19.39 12.26
N ASP A 168 -2.08 -19.54 11.86
CA ASP A 168 -2.55 -20.51 10.87
C ASP A 168 -3.42 -19.81 9.80
N GLY A 169 -2.79 -19.49 8.66
CA GLY A 169 -3.44 -18.84 7.53
C GLY A 169 -4.48 -19.70 6.81
N ASN A 170 -4.59 -20.99 7.12
CA ASN A 170 -5.56 -21.91 6.52
C ASN A 170 -6.77 -22.19 7.44
N ASP A 171 -6.80 -21.61 8.63
CA ASP A 171 -7.91 -21.76 9.57
C ASP A 171 -9.17 -21.03 9.05
N MET A 172 -10.05 -21.81 8.41
CA MET A 172 -11.29 -21.31 7.81
C MET A 172 -12.30 -20.86 8.87
N ASP A 173 -12.29 -21.48 10.05
CA ASP A 173 -13.17 -21.13 11.16
C ASP A 173 -12.77 -19.76 11.73
N ALA A 174 -11.47 -19.48 11.83
CA ALA A 174 -10.98 -18.18 12.28
C ALA A 174 -11.29 -17.06 11.27
N LYS A 175 -11.10 -17.31 9.97
CA LYS A 175 -11.46 -16.35 8.91
C LYS A 175 -12.96 -16.02 8.91
N LYS A 176 -13.80 -17.02 9.16
CA LYS A 176 -15.25 -16.82 9.29
C LYS A 176 -15.58 -16.06 10.58
N GLY A 177 -15.01 -16.49 11.71
CA GLY A 177 -15.21 -15.86 13.01
C GLY A 177 -14.80 -14.39 13.05
N GLU A 178 -13.71 -14.01 12.37
CA GLU A 178 -13.30 -12.61 12.23
C GLU A 178 -14.39 -11.76 11.55
N LYS A 179 -14.95 -12.25 10.44
CA LYS A 179 -16.01 -11.56 9.70
C LYS A 179 -17.29 -11.45 10.52
N ASP A 180 -17.70 -12.54 11.17
CA ASP A 180 -18.89 -12.59 12.00
C ASP A 180 -18.77 -11.64 13.20
N ALA A 181 -17.59 -11.58 13.84
CA ALA A 181 -17.29 -10.65 14.93
C ALA A 181 -17.26 -9.19 14.45
N ALA A 182 -16.67 -8.90 13.29
CA ALA A 182 -16.65 -7.56 12.71
C ALA A 182 -18.08 -7.07 12.36
N ALA A 183 -18.91 -7.95 11.79
CA ALA A 183 -20.31 -7.64 11.50
C ALA A 183 -21.10 -7.34 12.79
N LYS A 184 -20.96 -8.17 13.82
CA LYS A 184 -21.62 -7.96 15.12
C LYS A 184 -21.16 -6.67 15.79
N THR A 185 -19.88 -6.32 15.69
CA THR A 185 -19.32 -5.03 16.15
C THR A 185 -19.98 -3.85 15.46
N SER A 186 -20.10 -3.91 14.12
CA SER A 186 -20.71 -2.84 13.33
C SER A 186 -22.19 -2.65 13.69
N MET A 187 -22.93 -3.74 13.87
CA MET A 187 -24.34 -3.71 14.30
C MET A 187 -24.51 -3.10 15.71
N LEU A 188 -23.65 -3.49 16.67
CA LEU A 188 -23.66 -2.93 18.03
C LEU A 188 -23.34 -1.43 18.03
N ARG A 189 -22.36 -0.99 17.25
CA ARG A 189 -22.05 0.44 17.11
C ARG A 189 -23.19 1.22 16.45
N GLN A 190 -23.85 0.64 15.45
CA GLN A 190 -25.02 1.24 14.80
C GLN A 190 -26.21 1.40 15.75
N TRP A 191 -26.39 0.48 16.71
CA TRP A 191 -27.46 0.54 17.71
C TRP A 191 -27.10 1.42 18.92
N ALA A 192 -25.83 1.51 19.31
CA ALA A 192 -25.37 2.32 20.42
C ALA A 192 -25.24 3.83 20.08
N GLY A 193 -25.01 4.16 18.80
CA GLY A 193 -24.94 5.54 18.31
C GLY A 193 -26.32 6.09 17.96
N GLY A 194 -26.97 6.79 18.89
CA GLY A 194 -28.22 7.53 18.63
C GLY A 194 -28.16 8.38 17.35
N PHE A 195 -29.33 8.73 16.81
CA PHE A 195 -29.61 9.30 15.47
C PHE A 195 -28.61 10.35 14.91
N GLU A 196 -27.92 11.09 15.77
CA GLU A 196 -26.91 12.11 15.42
C GLU A 196 -25.52 11.52 15.11
N GLY A 197 -25.11 10.48 15.81
CA GLY A 197 -23.91 9.67 15.49
C GLY A 197 -24.10 8.93 14.16
N SER A 198 -25.29 8.35 13.95
CA SER A 198 -25.63 7.70 12.67
C SER A 198 -25.57 8.65 11.47
N LYS A 199 -25.86 9.95 11.64
CA LYS A 199 -25.70 10.94 10.56
C LYS A 199 -24.23 11.29 10.29
N LYS A 200 -23.40 11.45 11.32
CA LYS A 200 -21.96 11.66 11.14
C LYS A 200 -21.27 10.45 10.53
N ASP A 201 -21.62 9.24 11.00
CA ASP A 201 -21.06 7.99 10.49
C ASP A 201 -21.54 7.72 9.05
N LYS A 202 -22.79 8.03 8.71
CA LYS A 202 -23.26 8.00 7.32
C LYS A 202 -22.59 9.06 6.45
N ALA A 203 -22.41 10.28 6.95
CA ALA A 203 -21.73 11.33 6.19
C ALA A 203 -20.26 10.96 5.92
N GLN A 204 -19.58 10.39 6.92
CA GLN A 204 -18.21 9.91 6.78
C GLN A 204 -18.13 8.70 5.85
N ALA A 205 -19.03 7.71 5.97
CA ALA A 205 -19.09 6.57 5.07
C ALA A 205 -19.40 6.97 3.63
N ASN A 206 -20.35 7.90 3.43
CA ASN A 206 -20.67 8.43 2.10
C ASN A 206 -19.50 9.22 1.52
N ARG A 207 -18.77 9.98 2.35
CA ARG A 207 -17.56 10.68 1.95
C ARG A 207 -16.49 9.68 1.53
N ASP A 208 -16.22 8.67 2.33
CA ASP A 208 -15.21 7.65 2.03
C ASP A 208 -15.57 6.83 0.79
N GLU A 209 -16.86 6.53 0.57
CA GLU A 209 -17.35 5.89 -0.66
C GLU A 209 -17.15 6.80 -1.88
N LEU A 210 -17.50 8.09 -1.76
CA LEU A 210 -17.33 9.09 -2.81
C LEU A 210 -15.85 9.25 -3.19
N LEU A 211 -14.96 9.36 -2.20
CA LEU A 211 -13.51 9.52 -2.39
C LEU A 211 -12.86 8.28 -3.05
N ASN A 212 -13.38 7.09 -2.80
CA ASN A 212 -12.84 5.83 -3.31
C ASN A 212 -13.50 5.34 -4.61
N LYS A 213 -14.51 6.05 -5.12
CA LYS A 213 -15.27 5.65 -6.30
C LYS A 213 -14.40 5.70 -7.56
N GLN A 214 -14.43 4.62 -8.34
CA GLN A 214 -13.82 4.57 -9.68
C GLN A 214 -14.86 4.94 -10.75
N GLY A 215 -14.42 5.59 -11.84
CA GLY A 215 -15.30 5.98 -12.94
C GLY A 215 -16.33 7.06 -12.57
N MET A 216 -15.86 8.16 -11.96
CA MET A 216 -16.71 9.28 -11.54
C MET A 216 -17.20 10.13 -12.71
N SER A 217 -18.44 10.62 -12.63
CA SER A 217 -18.94 11.72 -13.47
C SER A 217 -18.25 13.05 -13.12
N ARG A 218 -18.35 14.05 -14.01
CA ARG A 218 -17.80 15.39 -13.77
C ARG A 218 -18.30 16.00 -12.47
N ASP A 219 -19.61 16.01 -12.24
CA ASP A 219 -20.23 16.55 -11.02
C ASP A 219 -19.73 15.85 -9.75
N GLN A 220 -19.49 14.53 -9.80
CA GLN A 220 -18.92 13.78 -8.68
C GLN A 220 -17.47 14.15 -8.42
N MET A 221 -16.67 14.39 -9.46
CA MET A 221 -15.29 14.86 -9.32
C MET A 221 -15.24 16.27 -8.71
N GLU A 222 -16.17 17.15 -9.07
CA GLU A 222 -16.31 18.48 -8.46
C GLU A 222 -16.72 18.39 -6.98
N GLN A 223 -17.59 17.43 -6.61
CA GLN A 223 -17.92 17.16 -5.20
C GLN A 223 -16.72 16.64 -4.40
N VAL A 224 -15.95 15.71 -4.96
CA VAL A 224 -14.71 15.22 -4.33
C VAL A 224 -13.71 16.37 -4.16
N LEU A 225 -13.57 17.21 -5.16
CA LEU A 225 -12.70 18.38 -5.12
C LEU A 225 -13.10 19.32 -3.96
N ALA A 226 -14.39 19.57 -3.78
CA ALA A 226 -14.89 20.37 -2.64
C ALA A 226 -14.53 19.75 -1.28
N GLU A 227 -14.59 18.42 -1.13
CA GLU A 227 -14.13 17.75 0.09
C GLU A 227 -12.63 17.90 0.32
N TYR A 228 -11.81 17.83 -0.73
CA TYR A 228 -10.37 18.11 -0.61
C TYR A 228 -10.08 19.56 -0.25
N PHE A 229 -10.89 20.51 -0.72
CA PHE A 229 -10.77 21.91 -0.31
C PHE A 229 -11.10 22.12 1.16
N ARG A 230 -12.07 21.38 1.72
CA ARG A 230 -12.32 21.40 3.17
C ARG A 230 -11.11 20.89 3.96
N ASP A 231 -10.46 19.82 3.49
CA ASP A 231 -9.22 19.35 4.11
C ASP A 231 -8.09 20.38 3.99
N TYR A 232 -8.01 21.09 2.86
CA TYR A 232 -7.01 22.12 2.59
C TYR A 232 -7.21 23.36 3.45
N GLU A 233 -8.45 23.75 3.75
CA GLU A 233 -8.76 24.83 4.68
C GLU A 233 -8.26 24.54 6.10
N GLN A 234 -8.20 23.26 6.51
CA GLN A 234 -7.65 22.87 7.81
C GLN A 234 -6.12 22.91 7.84
N ASP A 235 -5.47 22.51 6.74
CA ASP A 235 -4.01 22.55 6.60
C ASP A 235 -3.60 22.76 5.13
N GLN A 236 -3.27 24.00 4.79
CA GLN A 236 -2.86 24.41 3.44
C GLN A 236 -1.48 23.88 3.03
N ASN A 237 -0.69 23.40 4.00
CA ASN A 237 0.65 22.86 3.78
C ASN A 237 0.66 21.32 3.75
N ASN A 238 -0.52 20.68 3.86
CA ASN A 238 -0.61 19.24 3.72
C ASN A 238 -0.38 18.81 2.27
N VAL A 239 0.85 18.37 1.98
CA VAL A 239 1.29 17.95 0.64
C VAL A 239 0.35 16.90 0.02
N ASN A 240 -0.20 15.97 0.81
CA ASN A 240 -1.10 14.94 0.29
C ASN A 240 -2.44 15.54 -0.16
N THR A 241 -3.00 16.47 0.60
CA THR A 241 -4.23 17.18 0.23
C THR A 241 -4.01 18.02 -1.02
N VAL A 242 -2.92 18.79 -1.08
CA VAL A 242 -2.56 19.61 -2.24
C VAL A 242 -2.40 18.75 -3.50
N LYS A 243 -1.70 17.60 -3.39
CA LYS A 243 -1.54 16.65 -4.51
C LYS A 243 -2.89 16.10 -4.98
N ARG A 244 -3.80 15.77 -4.06
CA ARG A 244 -5.14 15.28 -4.39
C ARG A 244 -5.99 16.32 -5.12
N ILE A 245 -5.88 17.60 -4.73
CA ILE A 245 -6.52 18.72 -5.43
C ILE A 245 -5.95 18.83 -6.86
N ALA A 246 -4.63 18.85 -7.00
CA ALA A 246 -3.96 18.93 -8.29
C ALA A 246 -4.35 17.77 -9.23
N ASP A 247 -4.33 16.53 -8.72
CA ASP A 247 -4.75 15.33 -9.45
C ASP A 247 -6.21 15.40 -9.90
N MET A 248 -7.10 15.95 -9.06
CA MET A 248 -8.52 16.06 -9.38
C MET A 248 -8.79 17.11 -10.46
N TYR A 249 -8.09 18.25 -10.42
CA TYR A 249 -8.15 19.23 -11.50
C TYR A 249 -7.64 18.67 -12.84
N ASP A 250 -6.56 17.87 -12.85
CA ASP A 250 -6.09 17.22 -14.09
C ASP A 250 -7.15 16.23 -14.64
N ARG A 251 -7.90 15.54 -13.77
CA ARG A 251 -9.01 14.66 -14.18
C ARG A 251 -10.22 15.43 -14.71
N LEU A 252 -10.48 16.62 -14.18
CA LEU A 252 -11.51 17.54 -14.66
C LEU A 252 -11.12 18.27 -15.95
N ASP A 253 -9.93 17.98 -16.47
CA ASP A 253 -9.35 18.60 -17.67
C ASP A 253 -9.09 20.11 -17.51
N ASP A 254 -8.91 20.56 -16.27
CA ASP A 254 -8.53 21.93 -15.90
C ASP A 254 -7.04 21.97 -15.51
N GLN A 255 -6.17 22.01 -16.52
CA GLN A 255 -4.73 22.00 -16.31
C GLN A 255 -4.20 23.30 -15.70
N GLU A 256 -4.88 24.43 -15.91
CA GLU A 256 -4.48 25.73 -15.36
C GLU A 256 -4.57 25.74 -13.84
N SER A 257 -5.68 25.26 -13.29
CA SER A 257 -5.82 25.08 -11.84
C SER A 257 -4.91 23.97 -11.33
N SER A 258 -4.84 22.84 -12.06
CA SER A 258 -4.02 21.68 -11.66
C SER A 258 -2.55 22.06 -11.46
N ILE A 259 -1.96 22.81 -12.40
CA ILE A 259 -0.53 23.14 -12.32
C ILE A 259 -0.21 24.07 -11.14
N GLN A 260 -1.11 24.99 -10.76
CA GLN A 260 -0.92 25.86 -9.59
C GLN A 260 -0.76 25.04 -8.30
N TYR A 261 -1.59 24.01 -8.11
CA TYR A 261 -1.48 23.14 -6.94
C TYR A 261 -0.28 22.18 -7.03
N TYR A 262 0.09 21.70 -8.21
CA TYR A 262 1.34 20.95 -8.37
C TYR A 262 2.58 21.81 -8.06
N ASP A 263 2.61 23.07 -8.50
CA ASP A 263 3.69 24.02 -8.19
C ASP A 263 3.75 24.30 -6.69
N TRP A 264 2.61 24.48 -6.04
CA TRP A 264 2.54 24.62 -4.59
C TRP A 264 3.07 23.37 -3.86
N ALA A 265 2.64 22.18 -4.28
CA ALA A 265 3.15 20.93 -3.72
C ALA A 265 4.66 20.79 -3.92
N LEU A 266 5.20 21.23 -5.06
CA LEU A 266 6.64 21.22 -5.32
C LEU A 266 7.41 22.22 -4.47
N GLN A 267 6.84 23.38 -4.12
CA GLN A 267 7.46 24.30 -3.16
C GLN A 267 7.58 23.67 -1.77
N LEU A 268 6.56 22.91 -1.35
CA LEU A 268 6.57 22.16 -0.09
C LEU A 268 7.52 20.96 -0.12
N THR A 269 7.69 20.31 -1.29
CA THR A 269 8.59 19.17 -1.48
C THR A 269 9.47 19.30 -2.74
N PRO A 270 10.51 20.15 -2.72
CA PRO A 270 11.32 20.45 -3.93
C PRO A 270 12.09 19.26 -4.52
N GLY A 271 12.30 18.20 -3.72
CA GLY A 271 13.04 17.00 -4.12
C GLY A 271 12.16 15.81 -4.56
N ASP A 272 10.83 15.93 -4.59
CA ASP A 272 9.94 14.84 -5.00
C ASP A 272 9.96 14.69 -6.54
N VAL A 273 10.81 13.79 -7.03
CA VAL A 273 10.99 13.51 -8.47
C VAL A 273 9.70 13.00 -9.12
N ALA A 274 8.88 12.23 -8.40
CA ALA A 274 7.62 11.72 -8.94
C ALA A 274 6.60 12.85 -9.12
N LEU A 275 6.55 13.77 -8.15
CA LEU A 275 5.74 14.97 -8.24
C LEU A 275 6.21 15.91 -9.36
N GLN A 276 7.53 16.10 -9.51
CA GLN A 276 8.11 16.89 -10.61
C GLN A 276 7.70 16.32 -11.98
N ALA A 277 7.84 15.01 -12.16
CA ALA A 277 7.44 14.33 -13.40
C ALA A 277 5.95 14.51 -13.69
N ARG A 278 5.11 14.46 -12.65
CA ARG A 278 3.66 14.65 -12.79
C ARG A 278 3.29 16.08 -13.16
N ALA A 279 3.89 17.07 -12.50
CA ALA A 279 3.70 18.49 -12.83
C ALA A 279 4.09 18.77 -14.28
N GLU A 280 5.22 18.21 -14.74
CA GLU A 280 5.69 18.38 -16.11
C GLU A 280 4.76 17.76 -17.15
N GLN A 281 4.15 16.61 -16.83
CA GLN A 281 3.11 16.02 -17.67
C GLN A 281 1.91 16.95 -17.83
N VAL A 282 1.47 17.61 -16.74
CA VAL A 282 0.35 18.55 -16.78
C VAL A 282 0.71 19.84 -17.53
N ARG A 283 1.93 20.38 -17.35
CA ARG A 283 2.43 21.50 -18.17
C ARG A 283 2.43 21.15 -19.65
N GLY A 284 2.83 19.93 -20.00
CA GLY A 284 2.79 19.43 -21.38
C GLY A 284 1.39 19.46 -21.98
N LYS A 285 0.38 18.98 -21.23
CA LYS A 285 -1.03 19.04 -21.66
C LYS A 285 -1.53 20.48 -21.82
N LEU A 286 -1.20 21.35 -20.87
CA LEU A 286 -1.59 22.76 -20.92
C LEU A 286 -0.99 23.46 -22.15
N ALA A 287 0.30 23.26 -22.40
CA ALA A 287 0.98 23.79 -23.57
C ALA A 287 0.37 23.27 -24.88
N GLU A 288 0.01 21.98 -24.95
CA GLU A 288 -0.68 21.40 -26.11
C GLU A 288 -2.05 22.04 -26.34
N LYS A 289 -2.83 22.27 -25.29
CA LYS A 289 -4.11 23.00 -25.40
C LYS A 289 -3.92 24.43 -25.91
N GLN A 290 -2.93 25.14 -25.39
CA GLN A 290 -2.61 26.51 -25.82
C GLN A 290 -2.20 26.53 -27.29
N ILE A 291 -1.30 25.63 -27.70
CA ILE A 291 -0.87 25.50 -29.11
C ILE A 291 -2.07 25.20 -30.00
N HIS A 292 -2.93 24.24 -29.64
CA HIS A 292 -4.11 23.90 -30.43
C HIS A 292 -5.08 25.07 -30.58
N ALA A 293 -5.32 25.84 -29.52
CA ALA A 293 -6.17 27.02 -29.58
C ALA A 293 -5.58 28.07 -30.55
N MET A 294 -4.28 28.33 -30.47
CA MET A 294 -3.59 29.26 -31.37
C MET A 294 -3.59 28.78 -32.83
N GLU A 295 -3.38 27.48 -33.06
CA GLU A 295 -3.44 26.88 -34.40
C GLU A 295 -4.85 26.99 -35.00
N ALA A 296 -5.90 26.77 -34.20
CA ALA A 296 -7.29 26.95 -34.63
C ALA A 296 -7.64 28.41 -34.96
N GLU A 297 -7.10 29.38 -34.20
CA GLU A 297 -7.25 30.81 -34.52
C GLU A 297 -6.57 31.18 -35.85
N ILE A 298 -5.38 30.65 -36.11
CA ILE A 298 -4.67 30.86 -37.39
C ILE A 298 -5.47 30.26 -38.56
N GLU A 299 -6.03 29.06 -38.39
CA GLU A 299 -6.85 28.41 -39.42
C GLU A 299 -8.16 29.16 -39.68
N ALA A 300 -8.81 29.67 -38.64
CA ALA A 300 -10.05 30.42 -38.75
C ALA A 300 -9.88 31.79 -39.43
N ASN A 301 -8.70 32.42 -39.30
CA ASN A 301 -8.40 33.69 -39.96
C ASN A 301 -6.95 33.73 -40.49
N PRO A 302 -6.68 33.17 -41.69
CA PRO A 302 -5.34 33.07 -42.26
C PRO A 302 -4.71 34.38 -42.75
N ASP A 303 -5.46 35.50 -42.72
CA ASP A 303 -5.00 36.82 -43.18
C ASP A 303 -4.92 37.86 -42.05
N ALA A 304 -5.07 37.45 -40.78
CA ALA A 304 -4.93 38.34 -39.63
C ALA A 304 -3.51 38.94 -39.54
N SER A 305 -3.42 40.20 -39.13
CA SER A 305 -2.15 40.94 -39.06
C SER A 305 -1.16 40.40 -38.02
N ASP A 306 -1.62 39.61 -37.06
CA ASP A 306 -0.88 39.05 -35.93
C ASP A 306 -0.46 37.58 -36.12
N ILE A 307 -0.67 36.99 -37.30
CA ILE A 307 -0.40 35.56 -37.54
C ILE A 307 1.05 35.17 -37.33
N GLU A 308 2.00 35.98 -37.81
CA GLU A 308 3.42 35.65 -37.64
C GLU A 308 3.85 35.74 -36.17
N GLU A 309 3.25 36.64 -35.38
CA GLU A 309 3.45 36.70 -33.94
C GLU A 309 2.91 35.44 -33.26
N LYS A 310 1.71 34.98 -33.64
CA LYS A 310 1.14 33.72 -33.14
C LYS A 310 1.98 32.50 -33.51
N ARG A 311 2.46 32.43 -34.75
CA ARG A 311 3.35 31.35 -35.21
C ARG A 311 4.65 31.34 -34.42
N GLU A 312 5.25 32.50 -34.17
CA GLU A 312 6.46 32.56 -33.35
C GLU A 312 6.20 32.20 -31.90
N SER A 313 5.08 32.61 -31.32
CA SER A 313 4.69 32.21 -29.96
C SER A 313 4.50 30.68 -29.85
N ILE A 314 3.85 30.04 -30.83
CA ILE A 314 3.77 28.56 -30.90
C ILE A 314 5.18 27.93 -30.94
N ARG A 315 6.09 28.47 -31.78
CA ARG A 315 7.48 27.98 -31.85
C ARG A 315 8.20 28.17 -30.53
N GLN A 316 7.98 29.29 -29.84
CA GLN A 316 8.57 29.59 -28.54
C GLN A 316 8.09 28.60 -27.48
N ILE A 317 6.78 28.36 -27.35
CA ILE A 317 6.23 27.38 -26.41
C ILE A 317 6.81 25.99 -26.67
N LYS A 318 6.89 25.58 -27.94
CA LYS A 318 7.51 24.29 -28.34
C LYS A 318 8.99 24.23 -27.95
N ARG A 319 9.77 25.29 -28.17
CA ARG A 319 11.19 25.37 -27.81
C ARG A 319 11.42 25.36 -26.29
N GLU A 320 10.64 26.12 -25.54
CA GLU A 320 10.76 26.18 -24.07
C GLU A 320 10.47 24.81 -23.45
N ARG A 321 9.37 24.17 -23.85
CA ARG A 321 9.04 22.81 -23.41
C ARG A 321 10.13 21.80 -23.75
N ALA A 322 10.61 21.84 -25.00
CA ALA A 322 11.72 21.01 -25.45
C ALA A 322 12.98 21.19 -24.58
N SER A 323 13.32 22.44 -24.25
CA SER A 323 14.48 22.76 -23.43
C SER A 323 14.36 22.24 -21.99
N THR A 324 13.18 22.35 -21.37
CA THR A 324 12.90 21.87 -20.02
C THR A 324 12.99 20.34 -19.95
N LEU A 325 12.32 19.65 -20.88
CA LEU A 325 12.37 18.17 -20.96
C LEU A 325 13.80 17.67 -21.18
N LEU A 326 14.57 18.36 -22.02
CA LEU A 326 15.97 18.00 -22.28
C LEU A 326 16.85 18.21 -21.04
N ALA A 327 16.69 19.33 -20.34
CA ALA A 327 17.44 19.62 -19.12
C ALA A 327 17.16 18.58 -18.02
N ASP A 328 15.90 18.22 -17.81
CA ASP A 328 15.52 17.20 -16.83
C ASP A 328 16.08 15.82 -17.21
N ALA A 329 15.90 15.39 -18.47
CA ALA A 329 16.43 14.12 -18.94
C ALA A 329 17.97 14.04 -18.82
N LYS A 330 18.68 15.12 -19.14
CA LYS A 330 20.15 15.22 -18.94
C LYS A 330 20.50 15.08 -17.45
N SER A 331 19.80 15.80 -16.57
CA SER A 331 20.04 15.72 -15.12
C SER A 331 19.82 14.31 -14.57
N ARG A 332 18.81 13.58 -15.05
CA ARG A 332 18.54 12.18 -14.63
C ARG A 332 19.70 11.24 -15.01
N VAL A 333 20.25 11.40 -16.22
CA VAL A 333 21.41 10.62 -16.68
C VAL A 333 22.67 11.02 -15.92
N GLU A 334 22.90 12.30 -15.64
CA GLU A 334 24.04 12.76 -14.84
C GLU A 334 24.03 12.20 -13.42
N ARG A 335 22.85 12.14 -12.79
CA ARG A 335 22.69 11.55 -11.45
C ARG A 335 22.84 10.03 -11.45
N ASN A 336 22.44 9.37 -12.53
CA ASN A 336 22.45 7.91 -12.65
C ASN A 336 23.03 7.44 -14.00
N PRO A 337 24.35 7.61 -14.22
CA PRO A 337 24.96 7.43 -15.54
C PRO A 337 25.01 5.97 -16.02
N THR A 338 24.82 5.00 -15.14
CA THR A 338 24.79 3.57 -15.49
C THR A 338 23.40 3.08 -15.86
N ASP A 339 22.35 3.86 -15.57
CA ASP A 339 20.96 3.47 -15.85
C ASP A 339 20.66 3.57 -17.36
N LYS A 340 20.36 2.42 -17.96
CA LYS A 340 20.11 2.34 -19.40
C LYS A 340 18.72 2.86 -19.80
N ASN A 341 17.74 2.86 -18.88
CA ASN A 341 16.42 3.42 -19.15
C ASN A 341 16.50 4.94 -19.25
N TYR A 342 17.19 5.61 -18.31
CA TYR A 342 17.36 7.07 -18.38
C TYR A 342 18.11 7.52 -19.63
N ARG A 343 19.09 6.74 -20.11
CA ARG A 343 19.77 7.02 -21.38
C ARG A 343 18.83 6.88 -22.58
N PHE A 344 17.95 5.90 -22.58
CA PHE A 344 16.91 5.76 -23.61
C PHE A 344 15.90 6.92 -23.57
N ASP A 345 15.48 7.33 -22.38
CA ASP A 345 14.57 8.46 -22.21
C ASP A 345 15.22 9.77 -22.70
N LEU A 346 16.48 10.02 -22.32
CA LEU A 346 17.27 11.16 -22.83
C LEU A 346 17.38 11.13 -24.35
N ALA A 347 17.70 9.98 -24.94
CA ALA A 347 17.76 9.84 -26.39
C ALA A 347 16.42 10.11 -27.09
N THR A 348 15.31 9.72 -26.45
CA THR A 348 13.96 9.96 -26.97
C THR A 348 13.65 11.46 -26.99
N VAL A 349 14.06 12.19 -25.95
CA VAL A 349 13.93 13.65 -25.90
C VAL A 349 14.87 14.31 -26.92
N LEU A 350 16.13 13.86 -27.04
CA LEU A 350 17.07 14.35 -28.05
C LEU A 350 16.53 14.15 -29.47
N PHE A 351 15.87 13.01 -29.73
CA PHE A 351 15.22 12.75 -31.00
C PHE A 351 14.06 13.72 -31.28
N SER A 352 13.19 13.99 -30.29
CA SER A 352 12.04 14.89 -30.47
C SER A 352 12.45 16.35 -30.67
N VAL A 353 13.66 16.74 -30.23
CA VAL A 353 14.24 18.06 -30.49
C VAL A 353 15.21 18.08 -31.68
N GLU A 354 15.17 17.04 -32.52
CA GLU A 354 15.97 16.87 -33.74
C GLU A 354 17.50 16.83 -33.52
N GLN A 355 17.95 16.61 -32.28
CA GLN A 355 19.37 16.43 -31.92
C GLN A 355 19.81 14.97 -32.15
N TYR A 356 19.63 14.47 -33.36
CA TYR A 356 19.84 13.06 -33.72
C TYR A 356 21.28 12.59 -33.44
N ARG A 357 22.28 13.44 -33.66
CA ARG A 357 23.69 13.10 -33.42
C ARG A 357 24.00 12.89 -31.95
N GLU A 358 23.38 13.66 -31.06
CA GLU A 358 23.51 13.52 -29.61
C GLU A 358 22.73 12.30 -29.10
N ALA A 359 21.59 11.96 -29.73
CA ALA A 359 20.79 10.79 -29.35
C ALA A 359 21.51 9.45 -29.60
N ILE A 360 22.28 9.33 -30.68
CA ILE A 360 22.96 8.09 -31.10
C ILE A 360 23.83 7.46 -29.98
N PRO A 361 24.81 8.16 -29.38
CA PRO A 361 25.65 7.56 -28.34
C PRO A 361 24.84 7.09 -27.12
N GLU A 362 23.78 7.82 -26.76
CA GLU A 362 22.89 7.43 -25.66
C GLU A 362 22.11 6.15 -25.99
N LEU A 363 21.62 6.01 -27.21
CA LEU A 363 20.95 4.79 -27.67
C LEU A 363 21.90 3.60 -27.83
N GLN A 364 23.14 3.83 -28.27
CA GLN A 364 24.17 2.80 -28.33
C GLN A 364 24.51 2.25 -26.94
N GLN A 365 24.43 3.07 -25.90
CA GLN A 365 24.53 2.62 -24.52
C GLN A 365 23.25 1.89 -24.08
N ALA A 366 22.07 2.43 -24.40
CA ALA A 366 20.78 1.87 -24.02
C ALA A 366 20.51 0.47 -24.60
N LYS A 367 20.96 0.19 -25.85
CA LYS A 367 20.73 -1.10 -26.53
C LYS A 367 21.36 -2.32 -25.83
N SER A 368 22.21 -2.09 -24.83
CA SER A 368 22.80 -3.15 -23.99
C SER A 368 21.83 -3.74 -22.96
N ASN A 369 20.72 -3.04 -22.66
CA ASN A 369 19.68 -3.55 -21.76
C ASN A 369 18.66 -4.38 -22.56
N PRO A 370 18.51 -5.70 -22.29
CA PRO A 370 17.61 -6.58 -23.05
C PRO A 370 16.15 -6.12 -23.11
N HIS A 371 15.64 -5.47 -22.06
CA HIS A 371 14.22 -5.08 -21.98
C HIS A 371 13.86 -3.88 -22.87
N ILE A 372 14.85 -3.05 -23.22
CA ILE A 372 14.65 -1.85 -24.05
C ILE A 372 15.44 -1.91 -25.37
N ARG A 373 16.15 -3.02 -25.61
CA ARG A 373 17.06 -3.19 -26.74
C ARG A 373 16.40 -2.94 -28.10
N ASN A 374 15.27 -3.58 -28.36
CA ASN A 374 14.54 -3.45 -29.62
C ASN A 374 14.02 -2.02 -29.84
N LYS A 375 13.51 -1.38 -28.78
CA LYS A 375 13.12 0.04 -28.80
C LYS A 375 14.31 0.96 -29.10
N ALA A 376 15.47 0.69 -28.49
CA ALA A 376 16.70 1.46 -28.75
C ALA A 376 17.21 1.28 -30.19
N LEU A 377 17.12 0.06 -30.75
CA LEU A 377 17.47 -0.22 -32.14
C LEU A 377 16.52 0.47 -33.13
N LEU A 378 15.22 0.45 -32.86
CA LEU A 378 14.23 1.20 -33.64
C LEU A 378 14.56 2.71 -33.65
N MET A 379 14.84 3.28 -32.47
CA MET A 379 15.17 4.70 -32.35
C MET A 379 16.51 5.04 -33.03
N LEU A 380 17.52 4.15 -32.94
CA LEU A 380 18.77 4.29 -33.70
C LEU A 380 18.50 4.33 -35.20
N GLY A 381 17.66 3.41 -35.67
CA GLY A 381 17.22 3.38 -37.06
C GLY A 381 16.63 4.72 -37.50
N ARG A 382 15.72 5.28 -36.70
CA ARG A 382 15.10 6.60 -36.96
C ARG A 382 16.14 7.73 -36.97
N CYS A 383 17.05 7.78 -36.01
CA CYS A 383 18.14 8.76 -35.98
C CYS A 383 19.01 8.69 -37.24
N PHE A 384 19.43 7.48 -37.64
CA PHE A 384 20.25 7.29 -38.83
C PHE A 384 19.49 7.66 -40.11
N ALA A 385 18.21 7.29 -40.23
CA ALA A 385 17.39 7.65 -41.37
C ALA A 385 17.20 9.17 -41.52
N ALA A 386 16.99 9.88 -40.39
CA ALA A 386 16.90 11.34 -40.36
C ALA A 386 18.21 12.01 -40.79
N LEU A 387 19.36 11.40 -40.47
CA LEU A 387 20.69 11.84 -40.89
C LEU A 387 21.09 11.38 -42.30
N ASN A 388 20.18 10.74 -43.06
CA ASN A 388 20.43 10.12 -44.37
C ASN A 388 21.50 9.00 -44.36
N MET A 389 21.81 8.44 -43.20
CA MET A 389 22.69 7.25 -43.03
C MET A 389 21.85 5.97 -43.17
N ASN A 390 21.21 5.81 -44.34
CA ASN A 390 20.15 4.81 -44.52
C ASN A 390 20.66 3.36 -44.43
N ASP A 391 21.94 3.10 -44.72
CA ASP A 391 22.58 1.80 -44.54
C ASP A 391 22.65 1.38 -43.06
N LEU A 392 23.06 2.30 -42.18
CA LEU A 392 23.07 2.09 -40.74
C LEU A 392 21.65 1.95 -40.18
N ALA A 393 20.70 2.72 -40.73
CA ALA A 393 19.30 2.63 -40.34
C ALA A 393 18.72 1.24 -40.63
N ILE A 394 18.92 0.74 -41.86
CA ILE A 394 18.49 -0.60 -42.29
C ILE A 394 19.10 -1.66 -41.39
N ASN A 395 20.42 -1.61 -41.16
CA ASN A 395 21.11 -2.61 -40.34
C ASN A 395 20.55 -2.67 -38.91
N ALA A 396 20.35 -1.52 -38.26
CA ALA A 396 19.83 -1.45 -36.90
C ALA A 396 18.39 -2.00 -36.79
N MET A 397 17.52 -1.64 -37.73
CA MET A 397 16.13 -2.11 -37.73
C MET A 397 16.03 -3.60 -38.08
N GLN A 398 16.83 -4.10 -39.04
CA GLN A 398 16.90 -5.52 -39.36
C GLN A 398 17.39 -6.37 -38.18
N GLU A 399 18.36 -5.88 -37.41
CA GLU A 399 18.82 -6.51 -36.17
C GLU A 399 17.65 -6.72 -35.21
N ALA A 400 16.87 -5.66 -34.95
CA ALA A 400 15.70 -5.73 -34.07
C ALA A 400 14.59 -6.66 -34.59
N VAL A 401 14.29 -6.62 -35.90
CA VAL A 401 13.27 -7.49 -36.52
C VAL A 401 13.63 -8.97 -36.35
N LYS A 402 14.92 -9.33 -36.45
CA LYS A 402 15.40 -10.71 -36.26
C LYS A 402 15.29 -11.18 -34.81
N GLU A 403 15.47 -10.28 -33.85
CA GLU A 403 15.38 -10.60 -32.41
C GLU A 403 13.93 -10.77 -31.94
N ILE A 404 12.96 -10.11 -32.57
CA ILE A 404 11.55 -10.25 -32.23
C ILE A 404 10.94 -11.46 -32.94
N LEU A 405 10.79 -12.57 -32.20
CA LEU A 405 10.20 -13.81 -32.72
C LEU A 405 8.68 -13.70 -32.93
N ALA A 406 7.96 -13.12 -31.97
CA ALA A 406 6.52 -13.00 -32.03
C ALA A 406 6.08 -11.85 -32.95
N PHE A 407 5.07 -12.08 -33.79
CA PHE A 407 4.51 -11.02 -34.62
C PHE A 407 3.55 -10.13 -33.81
N ASN A 408 4.11 -9.18 -33.08
CA ASN A 408 3.40 -8.25 -32.20
C ASN A 408 3.43 -6.80 -32.75
N ASN A 409 2.83 -5.86 -32.02
CA ASN A 409 2.82 -4.44 -32.41
C ASN A 409 4.23 -3.84 -32.56
N GLU A 410 5.21 -4.32 -31.78
CA GLU A 410 6.59 -3.86 -31.86
C GLU A 410 7.26 -4.29 -33.17
N LYS A 411 7.08 -5.55 -33.58
CA LYS A 411 7.59 -6.05 -34.86
C LYS A 411 6.95 -5.36 -36.06
N LYS A 412 5.64 -5.09 -36.00
CA LYS A 412 4.91 -4.33 -37.04
C LYS A 412 5.48 -2.93 -37.22
N GLU A 413 5.69 -2.20 -36.11
CA GLU A 413 6.28 -0.86 -36.15
C GLU A 413 7.67 -0.87 -36.79
N LEU A 414 8.52 -1.81 -36.37
CA LEU A 414 9.87 -1.97 -36.92
C LEU A 414 9.88 -2.28 -38.42
N LEU A 415 9.04 -3.21 -38.87
CA LEU A 415 8.92 -3.55 -40.29
C LEU A 415 8.40 -2.37 -41.11
N TYR A 416 7.46 -1.60 -40.57
CA TYR A 416 6.89 -0.45 -41.25
C TYR A 416 7.95 0.63 -41.46
N GLU A 417 8.66 0.99 -40.40
CA GLU A 417 9.75 1.97 -40.43
C GLU A 417 10.90 1.52 -41.32
N LEU A 418 11.28 0.24 -41.24
CA LEU A 418 12.29 -0.35 -42.12
C LEU A 418 11.87 -0.27 -43.60
N GLY A 419 10.60 -0.58 -43.89
CA GLY A 419 10.01 -0.42 -45.22
C GLY A 419 10.14 1.02 -45.73
N LEU A 420 9.79 2.02 -44.92
CA LEU A 420 9.93 3.43 -45.31
C LEU A 420 11.39 3.81 -45.64
N VAL A 421 12.36 3.26 -44.90
CA VAL A 421 13.78 3.47 -45.21
C VAL A 421 14.15 2.80 -46.54
N TYR A 422 13.64 1.59 -46.83
CA TYR A 422 13.85 0.94 -48.12
C TYR A 422 13.24 1.70 -49.30
N GLU A 423 12.03 2.22 -49.12
CA GLU A 423 11.36 3.08 -50.09
C GLU A 423 12.23 4.32 -50.39
N LYS A 424 12.74 4.97 -49.35
CA LYS A 424 13.62 6.15 -49.46
C LYS A 424 14.91 5.87 -50.26
N VAL A 425 15.45 4.65 -50.21
CA VAL A 425 16.65 4.25 -50.98
C VAL A 425 16.33 3.49 -52.27
N ASN A 426 15.08 3.54 -52.75
CA ASN A 426 14.61 2.89 -53.98
C ASN A 426 14.83 1.36 -54.02
N LYS A 427 14.80 0.70 -52.86
CA LYS A 427 14.83 -0.77 -52.76
C LYS A 427 13.40 -1.31 -52.71
N HIS A 428 12.72 -1.27 -53.86
CA HIS A 428 11.29 -1.57 -53.95
C HIS A 428 10.93 -3.01 -53.52
N ASP A 429 11.74 -3.99 -53.86
CA ASP A 429 11.48 -5.39 -53.46
C ASP A 429 11.53 -5.56 -51.94
N ASP A 430 12.55 -5.00 -51.29
CA ASP A 430 12.72 -5.05 -49.83
C ASP A 430 11.60 -4.29 -49.11
N TYR A 431 11.22 -3.12 -49.65
CA TYR A 431 10.07 -2.35 -49.18
C TYR A 431 8.78 -3.18 -49.22
N LEU A 432 8.46 -3.78 -50.38
CA LEU A 432 7.25 -4.58 -50.54
C LEU A 432 7.26 -5.82 -49.67
N ASN A 433 8.42 -6.45 -49.44
CA ASN A 433 8.54 -7.57 -48.53
C ASN A 433 8.16 -7.19 -47.09
N CYS A 434 8.64 -6.05 -46.60
CA CYS A 434 8.26 -5.54 -45.27
C CYS A 434 6.75 -5.29 -45.17
N MET A 435 6.17 -4.62 -46.18
CA MET A 435 4.75 -4.29 -46.20
C MET A 435 3.87 -5.55 -46.31
N LYS A 436 4.25 -6.54 -47.14
CA LYS A 436 3.55 -7.83 -47.26
C LYS A 436 3.60 -8.64 -45.97
N GLU A 437 4.71 -8.61 -45.24
CA GLU A 437 4.81 -9.29 -43.95
C GLU A 437 3.82 -8.71 -42.94
N ILE A 438 3.67 -7.38 -42.89
CA ILE A 438 2.65 -6.72 -42.06
C ILE A 438 1.25 -7.08 -42.56
N TYR A 439 0.98 -6.91 -43.85
CA TYR A 439 -0.31 -7.18 -44.47
C TYR A 439 -0.85 -8.58 -44.15
N ASN A 440 0.00 -9.60 -44.25
CA ASN A 440 -0.39 -10.99 -44.02
C ASN A 440 -0.81 -11.28 -42.57
N ASN A 441 -0.33 -10.48 -41.62
CA ASN A 441 -0.60 -10.67 -40.19
C ASN A 441 -1.61 -9.64 -39.63
N ASP A 442 -1.67 -8.44 -40.20
CA ASP A 442 -2.57 -7.35 -39.82
C ASP A 442 -2.87 -6.46 -41.02
N TYR A 443 -3.96 -6.79 -41.72
CA TYR A 443 -4.45 -6.03 -42.88
C TYR A 443 -4.73 -4.56 -42.57
N GLY A 444 -5.21 -4.26 -41.35
CA GLY A 444 -5.67 -2.93 -40.95
C GLY A 444 -4.57 -2.00 -40.43
N TYR A 445 -3.32 -2.43 -40.44
CA TYR A 445 -2.22 -1.64 -39.88
C TYR A 445 -1.88 -0.43 -40.77
N ARG A 446 -2.23 0.77 -40.31
CA ARG A 446 -1.96 2.06 -40.98
C ARG A 446 -2.45 2.06 -42.44
N ASP A 447 -1.57 2.33 -43.39
CA ASP A 447 -1.83 2.40 -44.84
C ASP A 447 -1.24 1.19 -45.61
N VAL A 448 -0.85 0.13 -44.90
CA VAL A 448 -0.15 -1.04 -45.47
C VAL A 448 -0.98 -1.72 -46.56
N ALA A 449 -2.29 -1.94 -46.33
CA ALA A 449 -3.17 -2.54 -47.34
C ALA A 449 -3.14 -1.78 -48.67
N LYS A 450 -3.32 -0.45 -48.60
CA LYS A 450 -3.26 0.41 -49.78
C LYS A 450 -1.91 0.31 -50.50
N ARG A 451 -0.80 0.32 -49.75
CA ARG A 451 0.57 0.22 -50.30
C ARG A 451 0.81 -1.10 -51.03
N VAL A 452 0.40 -2.22 -50.43
CA VAL A 452 0.58 -3.57 -51.01
C VAL A 452 -0.30 -3.76 -52.23
N GLU A 453 -1.60 -3.44 -52.14
CA GLU A 453 -2.55 -3.64 -53.23
C GLU A 453 -2.21 -2.77 -54.46
N SER A 454 -1.79 -1.52 -54.24
CA SER A 454 -1.38 -0.62 -55.33
C SER A 454 -0.20 -1.18 -56.13
N SER A 455 0.68 -1.98 -55.52
CA SER A 455 1.82 -2.62 -56.20
C SER A 455 1.43 -3.72 -57.20
N TYR A 456 0.21 -4.24 -57.13
CA TYR A 456 -0.33 -5.21 -58.09
C TYR A 456 -1.13 -4.56 -59.22
N GLN A 457 -1.42 -3.26 -59.11
CA GLN A 457 -2.17 -2.48 -60.09
C GLN A 457 -1.25 -1.68 -61.03
N SER A 458 0.03 -1.57 -60.69
CA SER A 458 1.08 -0.85 -61.41
C SER A 458 1.84 -1.69 -62.43
#